data_AF-A0A957FFA2-F1
#
_entry.id   AF-A0A957FFA2-F1
#
_cell.length_a   1.000
_cell.length_b   1.000
_cell.length_c   1.000
_cell.angle_alpha   90.00
_cell.angle_beta   90.00
_cell.angle_gamma   90.00
#
_symmetry.space_group_name_H-M   'P 1'
#
loop_
_entity.id
_entity.type
_entity.pdbx_description
1 polymer ?
#
loop_
_entity_poly.entity_id
_entity_poly.type
_entity_poly.pdbx_seq_one_letter_code
_entity_poly.pdbx_strand_id
1 'polypeptide(L)'
;MIETLRTLLAKLKAFVSPNNDNKKFGTFAGVFVPTVLTILGAIMYLRLGWVVGNAGLLGTVLIILLAHIITISTGLAVSSIATNIRVGAGGAFSIISQSLGLEVGGSISVPLYLAQSISTVLYIFAFMEGWERIFG
;
A
#
# COMPACT_ATOMS: atom_id res chain seq x y z
N MET A 1 5.07 53.79 -16.08
CA MET A 1 4.66 53.36 -14.72
C MET A 1 3.80 52.10 -14.75
N ILE A 2 2.86 51.95 -15.70
CA ILE A 2 1.98 50.77 -15.82
C ILE A 2 2.74 49.51 -16.33
N GLU A 3 3.64 49.65 -17.32
CA GLU A 3 4.52 48.56 -17.80
C GLU A 3 5.45 47.98 -16.72
N THR A 4 5.95 48.84 -15.82
CA THR A 4 6.82 48.45 -14.70
C THR A 4 6.05 47.62 -13.67
N LEU A 5 4.78 47.95 -13.44
CA LEU A 5 3.89 47.20 -12.58
C LEU A 5 3.53 45.83 -13.18
N ARG A 6 3.32 45.76 -14.51
CA ARG A 6 3.05 44.49 -15.23
C ARG A 6 4.25 43.55 -15.20
N THR A 7 5.45 44.08 -15.37
CA THR A 7 6.71 43.30 -15.30
C THR A 7 7.01 42.83 -13.87
N LEU A 8 6.70 43.64 -12.85
CA LEU A 8 6.77 43.20 -11.45
C LEU A 8 5.71 42.14 -11.11
N LEU A 9 4.47 42.27 -11.61
CA LEU A 9 3.43 41.25 -11.45
C LEU A 9 3.79 39.94 -12.16
N ALA A 10 4.43 40.00 -13.32
CA ALA A 10 4.91 38.82 -14.04
C ALA A 10 6.03 38.10 -13.27
N LYS A 11 7.00 38.85 -12.70
CA LYS A 11 8.05 38.29 -11.83
C LYS A 11 7.48 37.74 -10.53
N LEU A 12 6.49 38.40 -9.93
CA LEU A 12 5.78 37.92 -8.74
C LEU A 12 5.02 36.62 -9.04
N LYS A 13 4.32 36.52 -10.18
CA LYS A 13 3.65 35.29 -10.60
C LYS A 13 4.63 34.15 -10.91
N ALA A 14 5.80 34.45 -11.47
CA ALA A 14 6.83 33.44 -11.69
C ALA A 14 7.46 32.95 -10.37
N PHE A 15 7.58 33.82 -9.38
CA PHE A 15 8.04 33.47 -8.03
C PHE A 15 6.96 32.75 -7.19
N VAL A 16 5.68 33.11 -7.39
CA VAL A 16 4.52 32.51 -6.73
C VAL A 16 4.01 31.27 -7.46
N SER A 17 4.47 30.99 -8.69
CA SER A 17 4.23 29.72 -9.35
C SER A 17 4.99 28.66 -8.56
N PRO A 18 4.31 27.81 -7.78
CA PRO A 18 5.00 26.77 -7.04
C PRO A 18 5.72 25.93 -8.09
N ASN A 19 7.04 25.85 -7.97
CA ASN A 19 7.83 24.94 -8.78
C ASN A 19 7.31 23.54 -8.47
N ASN A 20 6.43 23.05 -9.34
CA ASN A 20 5.79 21.75 -9.24
C ASN A 20 6.80 20.70 -9.71
N ASP A 21 7.91 20.59 -8.99
CA ASP A 21 8.71 19.38 -8.90
C ASP A 21 7.90 18.35 -8.09
N ASN A 22 6.69 18.05 -8.58
CA ASN A 22 5.88 16.93 -8.14
C ASN A 22 6.63 15.67 -8.56
N LYS A 23 7.65 15.30 -7.79
CA LYS A 23 8.27 13.98 -7.86
C LYS A 23 7.20 12.97 -7.49
N LYS A 24 6.44 12.56 -8.50
CA LYS A 24 5.51 11.46 -8.40
C LYS A 24 6.33 10.25 -7.97
N PHE A 25 5.86 9.53 -6.96
CA PHE A 25 6.49 8.28 -6.58
C PHE A 25 6.50 7.36 -7.79
N GLY A 26 7.68 6.91 -8.22
CA GLY A 26 7.79 5.91 -9.28
C GLY A 26 7.17 4.58 -8.85
N THR A 27 6.93 3.68 -9.79
CA THR A 27 6.36 2.35 -9.50
C THR A 27 7.19 1.56 -8.48
N PHE A 28 8.52 1.69 -8.55
CA PHE A 28 9.45 1.03 -7.63
C PHE A 28 9.40 1.61 -6.21
N ALA A 29 9.58 2.92 -6.08
CA ALA A 29 9.64 3.58 -4.77
C ALA A 29 8.26 3.69 -4.10
N GLY A 30 7.19 3.84 -4.89
CA GLY A 30 5.84 4.07 -4.39
C GLY A 30 5.04 2.80 -4.11
N VAL A 31 5.27 1.71 -4.84
CA VAL A 31 4.41 0.52 -4.76
C VAL A 31 5.21 -0.74 -4.43
N PHE A 32 6.29 -1.02 -5.17
CA PHE A 32 7.03 -2.27 -5.00
C PHE A 32 7.69 -2.39 -3.62
N VAL A 33 8.49 -1.39 -3.22
CA VAL A 33 9.19 -1.39 -1.92
C VAL A 33 8.21 -1.54 -0.75
N PRO A 34 7.16 -0.71 -0.61
CA PRO A 34 6.21 -0.87 0.50
C PRO A 34 5.42 -2.18 0.45
N THR A 35 5.09 -2.71 -0.73
CA THR A 35 4.37 -4.00 -0.85
C THR A 35 5.24 -5.17 -0.40
N VAL A 36 6.49 -5.22 -0.85
CA VAL A 36 7.44 -6.27 -0.45
C VAL A 36 7.73 -6.19 1.05
N LEU A 37 7.88 -4.98 1.61
CA LEU A 37 8.08 -4.78 3.04
C LEU A 37 6.89 -5.29 3.88
N THR A 38 5.66 -5.11 3.36
CA THR A 38 4.44 -5.58 4.02
C THR A 38 4.33 -7.10 3.97
N ILE A 39 4.64 -7.74 2.83
CA ILE A 39 4.54 -9.20 2.67
C ILE A 39 5.66 -9.93 3.44
N LEU A 40 6.91 -9.47 3.32
CA LEU A 40 8.07 -10.09 3.97
C LEU A 40 8.25 -9.70 5.44
N GLY A 41 7.36 -8.88 5.98
CA GLY A 41 7.47 -8.31 7.31
C GLY A 41 7.31 -9.34 8.44
N ALA A 42 6.67 -8.91 9.52
CA ALA A 42 6.83 -9.55 10.82
C ALA A 42 6.29 -11.00 10.92
N ILE A 43 5.31 -11.37 10.08
CA ILE A 43 4.71 -12.72 10.06
C ILE A 43 5.68 -13.76 9.50
N MET A 44 6.51 -13.39 8.51
CA MET A 44 7.49 -14.28 7.91
C MET A 44 8.56 -14.70 8.93
N TYR A 45 9.03 -13.76 9.74
CA TYR A 45 10.13 -14.00 10.68
C TYR A 45 9.72 -14.74 11.95
N LEU A 46 8.53 -14.49 12.49
CA LEU A 46 8.09 -15.13 13.74
C LEU A 46 7.37 -16.45 13.52
N ARG A 47 6.64 -16.58 12.41
CA ARG A 47 5.66 -17.66 12.26
C ARG A 47 6.08 -18.76 11.31
N LEU A 48 6.94 -18.49 10.32
CA LEU A 48 7.40 -19.56 9.41
C LEU A 48 8.15 -20.67 10.15
N GLY A 49 9.00 -20.34 11.12
CA GLY A 49 9.73 -21.35 11.89
C GLY A 49 8.80 -22.32 12.63
N TRP A 50 7.74 -21.79 13.26
CA TRP A 50 6.75 -22.61 13.97
C TRP A 50 5.84 -23.40 13.00
N VAL A 51 5.45 -22.81 11.87
CA VAL A 51 4.64 -23.51 10.85
C VAL A 51 5.42 -24.65 10.22
N VAL A 52 6.69 -24.46 9.87
CA VAL A 52 7.55 -25.52 9.33
C VAL A 52 7.75 -26.64 10.35
N GLY A 53 7.88 -26.31 11.65
CA GLY A 53 8.00 -27.28 12.72
C GLY A 53 6.76 -28.16 12.92
N ASN A 54 5.55 -27.62 12.75
CA ASN A 54 4.30 -28.36 12.97
C ASN A 54 3.72 -29.01 11.69
N ALA A 55 3.76 -28.31 10.56
CA ALA A 55 3.19 -28.78 9.28
C ALA A 55 4.21 -29.55 8.42
N GLY A 56 5.49 -29.53 8.80
CA GLY A 56 6.58 -30.08 8.00
C GLY A 56 6.90 -29.24 6.76
N LEU A 57 7.96 -29.63 6.04
CA LEU A 57 8.44 -28.90 4.86
C LEU A 57 7.43 -28.96 3.70
N LEU A 58 6.91 -30.16 3.39
CA LEU A 58 5.89 -30.34 2.34
C LEU A 58 4.58 -29.61 2.64
N GLY A 59 4.10 -29.68 3.89
CA GLY A 59 2.87 -28.99 4.30
C GLY A 59 3.00 -27.47 4.22
N THR A 60 4.15 -26.93 4.62
CA THR A 60 4.42 -25.49 4.53
C THR A 60 4.47 -25.01 3.08
N VAL A 61 5.13 -25.76 2.19
CA VAL A 61 5.19 -25.41 0.76
C VAL A 61 3.79 -25.39 0.13
N LEU A 62 2.93 -26.36 0.48
CA LEU A 62 1.53 -26.39 0.00
C LEU A 62 0.73 -25.16 0.47
N ILE A 63 0.86 -24.78 1.75
CA ILE A 63 0.20 -23.59 2.31
C ILE A 63 0.67 -22.32 1.59
N ILE A 64 1.97 -22.18 1.36
CA ILE A 64 2.55 -21.03 0.66
C ILE A 64 2.02 -20.95 -0.78
N LEU A 65 1.95 -22.07 -1.50
CA LEU A 65 1.42 -22.12 -2.86
C LEU A 65 -0.05 -21.70 -2.91
N LEU A 66 -0.88 -22.22 -2.01
CA LEU A 66 -2.29 -21.84 -1.92
C LEU A 66 -2.46 -20.34 -1.61
N ALA A 67 -1.67 -19.80 -0.67
CA ALA A 67 -1.68 -18.37 -0.36
C ALA A 67 -1.27 -17.50 -1.57
N HIS A 68 -0.27 -17.94 -2.35
CA HIS A 68 0.15 -17.25 -3.57
C HIS A 68 -0.96 -17.25 -4.63
N ILE A 69 -1.69 -18.35 -4.80
CA ILE A 69 -2.81 -18.42 -5.75
C ILE A 69 -3.88 -17.38 -5.41
N ILE A 70 -4.27 -17.28 -4.13
CA ILE A 70 -5.26 -16.30 -3.66
C ILE A 70 -4.75 -14.86 -3.89
N THR A 71 -3.48 -14.62 -3.59
CA THR A 71 -2.86 -13.29 -3.73
C THR A 71 -2.77 -12.85 -5.19
N ILE A 72 -2.36 -13.76 -6.08
CA ILE A 72 -2.28 -13.50 -7.52
C ILE A 72 -3.67 -13.23 -8.08
N SER A 73 -4.67 -14.05 -7.72
CA SER A 73 -6.05 -13.85 -8.17
C SER A 73 -6.61 -12.48 -7.72
N THR A 74 -6.33 -12.09 -6.46
CA THR A 74 -6.76 -10.79 -5.92
C THR A 74 -6.03 -9.64 -6.61
N GLY A 75 -4.72 -9.77 -6.82
CA GLY A 75 -3.90 -8.78 -7.52
C GLY A 75 -4.35 -8.55 -8.97
N LEU A 76 -4.70 -9.63 -9.68
CA LEU A 76 -5.27 -9.55 -11.03
C LEU A 76 -6.63 -8.83 -11.04
N ALA A 77 -7.50 -9.11 -10.07
CA ALA A 77 -8.78 -8.41 -9.92
C ALA A 77 -8.59 -6.90 -9.68
N VAL A 78 -7.72 -6.53 -8.74
CA VAL A 78 -7.40 -5.11 -8.46
C VAL A 78 -6.74 -4.43 -9.66
N SER A 79 -5.87 -5.13 -10.39
CA SER A 79 -5.25 -4.61 -11.62
C SER A 79 -6.29 -4.34 -12.70
N SER A 80 -7.29 -5.20 -12.87
CA SER A 80 -8.38 -4.99 -13.83
C SER A 80 -9.21 -3.75 -13.47
N ILE A 81 -9.54 -3.59 -12.18
CA ILE A 81 -10.24 -2.41 -11.66
C ILE A 81 -9.43 -1.13 -11.92
N ALA A 82 -8.11 -1.16 -11.69
CA ALA A 82 -7.24 0.00 -11.86
C ALA A 82 -7.08 0.42 -13.34
N THR A 83 -7.06 -0.53 -14.27
CA THR A 83 -6.96 -0.24 -15.72
C THR A 83 -8.26 0.32 -16.30
N ASN A 84 -9.42 0.02 -15.71
CA ASN A 84 -10.73 0.42 -16.24
C ASN A 84 -11.13 1.88 -15.91
N ILE A 85 -10.34 2.61 -15.10
CA ILE A 85 -10.68 3.99 -14.70
C ILE A 85 -9.57 4.99 -14.97
N ARG A 86 -9.98 6.25 -15.21
CA ARG A 86 -9.07 7.40 -15.15
C ARG A 86 -8.71 7.64 -13.69
N VAL A 87 -7.50 7.22 -13.31
CA VAL A 87 -6.94 7.42 -11.97
C VAL A 87 -6.89 8.92 -11.67
N GLY A 88 -7.91 9.41 -10.95
CA GLY A 88 -7.93 10.77 -10.41
C GLY A 88 -6.94 10.91 -9.24
N ALA A 89 -6.74 12.13 -8.75
CA ALA A 89 -5.99 12.34 -7.51
C ALA A 89 -6.79 11.78 -6.32
N GLY A 90 -6.41 10.59 -5.84
CA GLY A 90 -7.05 9.92 -4.71
C GLY A 90 -6.39 8.58 -4.36
N GLY A 91 -6.67 8.06 -3.16
CA GLY A 91 -6.17 6.75 -2.71
C GLY A 91 -7.01 5.56 -3.20
N ALA A 92 -6.75 4.37 -2.65
CA ALA A 92 -7.41 3.11 -3.04
C ALA A 92 -8.95 3.17 -2.97
N PHE A 93 -9.52 3.87 -1.99
CA PHE A 93 -10.98 4.06 -1.87
C PHE A 93 -11.59 4.88 -3.02
N SER A 94 -10.86 5.90 -3.49
CA SER A 94 -11.30 6.74 -4.61
C SER A 94 -11.36 5.92 -5.89
N ILE A 95 -10.36 5.05 -6.10
CA ILE A 95 -10.28 4.14 -7.25
C ILE A 95 -11.46 3.15 -7.23
N ILE A 96 -11.76 2.54 -6.08
CA ILE A 96 -12.83 1.52 -5.97
C ILE A 96 -14.22 2.15 -6.13
N SER A 97 -14.49 3.29 -5.49
CA SER A 97 -15.80 3.95 -5.54
C SER A 97 -16.12 4.53 -6.93
N GLN A 98 -15.10 4.89 -7.72
CA GLN A 98 -15.27 5.30 -9.12
C GLN A 98 -15.53 4.12 -10.08
N SER A 99 -14.93 2.95 -9.83
CA SER A 99 -15.08 1.78 -10.71
C SER A 99 -16.33 0.94 -10.44
N LEU A 100 -16.76 0.82 -9.17
CA LEU A 100 -17.80 -0.13 -8.74
C LEU A 100 -19.04 0.54 -8.12
N GLY A 101 -19.02 1.87 -7.93
CA GLY A 101 -20.09 2.62 -7.26
C GLY A 101 -19.92 2.70 -5.74
N LEU A 102 -20.62 3.66 -5.11
CA LEU A 102 -20.52 3.96 -3.67
C LEU A 102 -20.91 2.78 -2.76
N GLU A 103 -21.90 1.98 -3.15
CA GLU A 103 -22.44 0.87 -2.36
C GLU A 103 -21.44 -0.29 -2.22
N VAL A 104 -20.81 -0.67 -3.33
CA VAL A 104 -19.77 -1.71 -3.36
C VAL A 104 -18.46 -1.18 -2.76
N GLY A 105 -18.12 0.09 -3.02
CA GLY A 105 -16.93 0.74 -2.45
C GLY A 105 -16.96 0.84 -0.93
N GLY A 106 -18.12 1.14 -0.33
CA GLY A 106 -18.30 1.16 1.13
C GLY A 106 -18.14 -0.22 1.75
N SER A 107 -18.78 -1.23 1.14
CA SER A 107 -18.79 -2.61 1.66
C SER A 107 -17.41 -3.27 1.65
N ILE A 108 -16.57 -2.97 0.66
CA ILE A 108 -15.19 -3.50 0.56
C ILE A 108 -14.22 -2.72 1.46
N SER A 109 -14.41 -1.41 1.62
CA SER A 109 -13.46 -0.56 2.34
C SER A 109 -13.54 -0.66 3.86
N VAL A 110 -14.72 -0.94 4.43
CA VAL A 110 -14.87 -1.10 5.89
C VAL A 110 -14.07 -2.30 6.41
N PRO A 111 -14.16 -3.52 5.83
CA PRO A 111 -13.31 -4.64 6.21
C PRO A 111 -11.83 -4.39 5.94
N LEU A 112 -11.49 -3.76 4.81
CA LEU A 112 -10.09 -3.44 4.50
C LEU A 112 -9.48 -2.47 5.53
N TYR A 113 -10.23 -1.47 5.98
CA TYR A 113 -9.75 -0.55 7.01
C TYR A 113 -9.47 -1.27 8.34
N LEU A 114 -10.41 -2.13 8.78
CA LEU A 114 -10.23 -2.96 9.97
C LEU A 114 -9.03 -3.90 9.83
N ALA A 115 -8.84 -4.52 8.67
CA ALA A 115 -7.70 -5.38 8.40
C ALA A 115 -6.37 -4.62 8.51
N GLN A 116 -6.30 -3.38 8.01
CA GLN A 116 -5.10 -2.55 8.16
C GLN A 116 -4.82 -2.21 9.62
N SER A 117 -5.85 -1.84 10.41
CA SER A 117 -5.68 -1.57 11.84
C SER A 117 -5.15 -2.78 12.61
N ILE A 118 -5.71 -3.97 12.34
CA ILE A 118 -5.26 -5.22 12.96
C ILE A 118 -3.82 -5.55 12.52
N SER A 119 -3.49 -5.33 11.24
CA SER A 119 -2.13 -5.55 10.73
C SER A 119 -1.09 -4.68 11.43
N THR A 120 -1.39 -3.40 11.70
CA THR A 120 -0.48 -2.52 12.45
C THR A 120 -0.24 -3.04 13.86
N VAL A 121 -1.29 -3.50 14.54
CA VAL A 121 -1.18 -4.09 15.88
C VAL A 121 -0.32 -5.36 15.85
N LEU A 122 -0.53 -6.24 14.87
CA LEU A 122 0.27 -7.47 14.71
C LEU A 122 1.75 -7.18 14.48
N TYR A 123 2.10 -6.12 13.74
CA TYR A 123 3.50 -5.73 13.56
C TYR A 123 4.15 -5.22 14.85
N ILE A 124 3.40 -4.52 15.71
CA ILE A 124 3.89 -4.10 17.02
C ILE A 124 4.12 -5.32 17.92
N PHE A 125 3.17 -6.25 17.99
CA PHE A 125 3.34 -7.49 18.75
C PHE A 125 4.55 -8.30 18.28
N ALA A 126 4.76 -8.37 16.97
CA ALA A 126 5.90 -9.07 16.42
C ALA A 126 7.24 -8.41 16.79
N PHE A 127 7.29 -7.08 16.81
CA PHE A 127 8.44 -6.35 17.32
C PHE A 127 8.68 -6.63 18.81
N MET A 128 7.62 -6.69 19.62
CA MET A 128 7.71 -7.02 21.04
C MET A 128 8.28 -8.43 21.27
N GLU A 129 7.80 -9.44 20.55
CA GLU A 129 8.36 -10.81 20.63
C GLU A 129 9.85 -10.86 20.23
N GLY A 130 10.23 -10.10 19.19
CA GLY A 130 11.62 -9.98 18.77
C GLY A 130 12.49 -9.32 19.84
N TRP A 131 11.98 -8.27 20.48
CA TRP A 131 12.66 -7.56 21.56
C TRP A 131 12.88 -8.43 22.80
N GLU A 132 11.84 -9.17 23.21
CA GLU A 132 11.91 -10.08 24.35
C GLU A 132 12.93 -11.21 24.11
N ARG A 133 13.03 -11.75 22.90
CA ARG A 133 14.05 -12.76 22.56
C ARG A 133 15.49 -12.27 22.63
N ILE A 134 15.73 -10.97 22.53
CA ILE A 134 17.08 -10.38 22.50
C ILE A 134 17.52 -9.89 23.89
N PHE A 135 16.59 -9.30 24.65
CA PHE A 135 16.89 -8.65 25.94
C PHE A 135 16.33 -9.39 27.17
N GLY A 136 15.54 -10.45 26.97
CA GLY A 136 14.99 -11.32 28.02
C GLY A 136 15.76 -12.63 28.19
#